data_AF-A0A426ZQP3-F1
#
_entry.id   AF-A0A426ZQP3-F1
#
_cell.length_a   1.000
_cell.length_b   1.000
_cell.length_c   1.000
_cell.angle_alpha   90.00
_cell.angle_beta   90.00
_cell.angle_gamma   90.00
#
_symmetry.space_group_name_H-M   'P 1'
#
loop_
_entity.id
_entity.type
_entity.pdbx_description
1 polymer ?
#
loop_
_entity_poly.entity_id
_entity_poly.type
_entity_poly.pdbx_seq_one_letter_code
_entity_poly.pdbx_strand_id
1 'polypeptide(L)'
;MSGGRLCAVLGQLGFDAQDALDPDSFEWPFQYEEVRPLLDWICSSLRPSNVLSPSELSLYNLFLLLLFSPFKYEQFLHEGKLLEVGEDLDSAFDSISAFSSKKDNQEAVFGAEERLIDIR
;
A
#
# COMPACT_ATOMS: atom_id res chain seq x y z
N MET A 1 11.00 -12.55 -24.42
CA MET A 1 10.62 -11.48 -23.46
C MET A 1 11.44 -11.70 -22.21
N SER A 2 12.02 -10.65 -21.64
CA SER A 2 12.96 -10.71 -20.51
C SER A 2 12.61 -9.66 -19.45
N GLY A 3 13.13 -9.86 -18.24
CA GLY A 3 13.00 -8.95 -17.09
C GLY A 3 13.45 -7.52 -17.42
N GLY A 4 14.50 -7.37 -18.23
CA GLY A 4 14.97 -6.05 -18.67
C GLY A 4 13.91 -5.20 -19.41
N ARG A 5 13.02 -5.82 -20.19
CA ARG A 5 11.93 -5.07 -20.85
C ARG A 5 10.87 -4.62 -19.84
N LEU A 6 10.56 -5.43 -18.83
CA LEU A 6 9.66 -5.05 -17.76
C LEU A 6 10.24 -3.89 -16.94
N CYS A 7 11.53 -3.93 -16.58
CA CYS A 7 12.22 -2.83 -15.92
C CYS A 7 12.15 -1.53 -16.72
N ALA A 8 12.36 -1.60 -18.05
CA ALA A 8 12.26 -0.42 -18.91
C ALA A 8 10.85 0.20 -18.90
N VAL A 9 9.80 -0.63 -18.87
CA VAL A 9 8.41 -0.15 -18.75
C VAL A 9 8.17 0.46 -17.37
N LEU A 10 8.63 -0.18 -16.29
CA LEU A 10 8.50 0.33 -14.93
C LEU A 10 9.25 1.66 -14.71
N GLY A 11 10.43 1.82 -15.30
CA GLY A 11 11.17 3.08 -15.29
C GLY A 11 10.42 4.21 -16.02
N GLN A 12 9.80 3.91 -17.17
CA GLN A 12 8.94 4.90 -17.88
C GLN A 12 7.73 5.36 -17.05
N LEU A 13 7.32 4.57 -16.06
CA LEU A 13 6.21 4.89 -15.15
C LEU A 13 6.69 5.57 -13.86
N GLY A 14 8.00 5.74 -13.67
CA GLY A 14 8.59 6.39 -12.51
C GLY A 14 8.74 5.48 -11.28
N PHE A 15 8.74 4.15 -11.45
CA PHE A 15 8.97 3.20 -10.36
C PHE A 15 10.46 2.99 -10.03
N ASP A 16 11.38 3.67 -10.71
CA ASP A 16 12.84 3.66 -10.49
C ASP A 16 13.33 4.82 -9.60
N ALA A 17 12.41 5.57 -8.99
CA ALA A 17 12.72 6.81 -8.29
C ALA A 17 13.51 6.65 -6.97
N GLN A 18 13.48 5.48 -6.33
CA GLN A 18 14.14 5.24 -5.05
C GLN A 18 15.40 4.35 -5.17
N ASP A 19 15.34 3.34 -6.03
CA ASP A 19 16.45 2.45 -6.35
C ASP A 19 16.37 2.03 -7.82
N ALA A 20 17.54 1.86 -8.45
CA ALA A 20 17.59 1.35 -9.82
C ALA A 20 17.01 -0.06 -9.87
N LEU A 21 16.03 -0.27 -10.76
CA LEU A 21 15.43 -1.58 -10.97
C LEU A 21 16.48 -2.55 -11.53
N ASP A 22 16.74 -3.63 -10.81
CA ASP A 22 17.67 -4.68 -11.23
C ASP A 22 16.97 -5.67 -12.20
N PRO A 23 17.39 -5.74 -13.48
CA PRO A 23 16.78 -6.64 -14.46
C PRO A 23 16.82 -8.12 -14.06
N ASP A 24 17.90 -8.56 -13.41
CA ASP A 24 18.11 -9.96 -13.07
C ASP A 24 17.09 -10.45 -12.02
N SER A 25 16.71 -9.57 -11.09
CA SER A 25 15.63 -9.79 -10.12
C SER A 25 14.25 -9.99 -10.77
N PHE A 26 14.06 -9.57 -12.02
CA PHE A 26 12.80 -9.72 -12.76
C PHE A 26 12.86 -10.78 -13.86
N GLU A 27 13.93 -11.59 -13.97
CA GLU A 27 14.02 -12.66 -14.97
C GLU A 27 13.23 -13.92 -14.56
N TRP A 28 13.12 -14.21 -13.26
CA TRP A 28 12.44 -15.42 -12.76
C TRP A 28 10.99 -15.60 -13.25
N PRO A 29 10.14 -14.56 -13.42
CA PRO A 29 8.78 -14.73 -13.92
C PRO A 29 8.74 -15.16 -15.40
N PHE A 30 9.73 -14.78 -16.21
CA PHE A 30 9.77 -15.11 -17.64
C PHE A 30 10.21 -16.56 -17.92
N GLN A 31 10.63 -17.28 -16.88
CA GLN A 31 11.01 -18.69 -16.96
C GLN A 31 9.79 -19.61 -17.08
N TYR A 32 8.61 -19.19 -16.58
CA TYR A 32 7.37 -19.94 -16.68
C TYR A 32 6.66 -19.66 -18.00
N GLU A 33 6.35 -20.69 -18.78
CA GLU A 33 5.70 -20.50 -20.09
C GLU A 33 4.25 -20.04 -19.97
N GLU A 34 3.54 -20.41 -18.89
CA GLU A 34 2.12 -20.07 -18.73
C GLU A 34 1.90 -18.57 -18.52
N VAL A 35 2.86 -17.89 -17.88
CA VAL A 35 2.75 -16.46 -17.56
C VAL A 35 3.32 -15.56 -18.65
N ARG A 36 4.07 -16.11 -19.61
CA ARG A 36 4.67 -15.32 -20.71
C ARG A 36 3.66 -14.48 -21.49
N PRO A 37 2.49 -15.00 -21.91
CA PRO A 37 1.50 -14.20 -22.62
C PRO A 37 0.97 -13.03 -21.78
N LEU A 38 0.79 -13.25 -20.47
CA LEU A 38 0.34 -12.22 -19.55
C LEU A 38 1.42 -11.13 -19.37
N LEU A 39 2.66 -11.52 -19.12
CA LEU A 39 3.77 -10.58 -18.97
C LEU A 39 4.03 -9.79 -20.24
N ASP A 40 3.89 -10.42 -21.40
CA ASP A 40 3.99 -9.75 -22.70
C ASP A 40 2.88 -8.72 -22.91
N TRP A 41 1.64 -9.08 -22.55
CA TRP A 41 0.50 -8.16 -22.58
C TRP A 41 0.72 -6.96 -21.65
N ILE A 42 1.19 -7.19 -20.41
CA ILE A 42 1.53 -6.14 -19.44
C ILE A 42 2.56 -5.19 -20.05
N CYS A 43 3.68 -5.72 -20.54
CA CYS A 43 4.77 -4.92 -21.12
C CYS A 43 4.39 -4.18 -22.41
N SER A 44 3.30 -4.57 -23.06
CA SER A 44 2.80 -3.95 -24.30
C SER A 44 1.65 -2.97 -24.07
N SER A 45 0.93 -3.11 -22.95
CA SER A 45 -0.29 -2.36 -22.66
C SER A 45 -0.10 -1.29 -21.59
N LEU A 46 0.85 -1.46 -20.67
CA LEU A 46 1.13 -0.45 -19.67
C LEU A 46 1.72 0.80 -20.30
N ARG A 47 1.10 1.93 -20.00
CA ARG A 47 1.51 3.28 -20.38
C ARG A 47 1.24 4.21 -19.21
N PRO A 48 1.97 5.34 -19.10
CA PRO A 48 1.71 6.34 -18.06
C PRO A 48 0.25 6.81 -18.02
N SER A 49 -0.43 6.85 -19.17
CA SER A 49 -1.85 7.20 -19.29
C SER A 49 -2.82 6.25 -18.59
N ASN A 50 -2.37 5.02 -18.29
CA ASN A 50 -3.20 3.97 -17.72
C ASN A 50 -2.82 3.68 -16.25
N VAL A 51 -1.88 4.46 -15.70
CA VAL A 51 -1.44 4.34 -14.31
C VAL A 51 -2.07 5.47 -13.51
N LEU A 52 -2.80 5.09 -12.48
CA LEU A 52 -3.42 6.04 -11.56
C LEU A 52 -2.33 6.68 -10.70
N SER A 53 -2.33 8.01 -10.64
CA SER A 53 -1.56 8.73 -9.63
C SER A 53 -2.06 8.41 -8.22
N PRO A 54 -1.22 8.61 -7.18
CA PRO A 54 -1.65 8.39 -5.79
C PRO A 54 -2.90 9.20 -5.41
N SER A 55 -3.05 10.40 -5.96
CA SER A 55 -4.22 11.25 -5.75
C SER A 55 -5.48 10.68 -6.41
N GLU A 56 -5.37 10.18 -7.64
CA GLU A 56 -6.48 9.54 -8.36
C GLU A 56 -6.90 8.23 -7.70
N LEU A 57 -5.95 7.45 -7.20
CA LEU A 57 -6.21 6.22 -6.46
C LEU A 57 -6.92 6.54 -5.13
N SER A 58 -6.51 7.60 -4.43
CA SER A 58 -7.19 8.05 -3.21
C SER A 58 -8.61 8.51 -3.47
N LEU A 59 -8.86 9.24 -4.57
CA LEU A 59 -10.20 9.64 -4.99
C LEU A 59 -11.07 8.44 -5.38
N TYR A 60 -10.50 7.46 -6.09
CA TYR A 60 -11.22 6.24 -6.44
C TYR A 60 -11.58 5.43 -5.19
N ASN A 61 -10.64 5.28 -4.25
CA ASN A 61 -10.90 4.60 -2.98
C ASN A 61 -11.94 5.34 -2.13
N LEU A 62 -11.90 6.68 -2.11
CA LEU A 62 -12.92 7.50 -1.46
C LEU A 62 -14.28 7.30 -2.14
N PHE A 63 -14.32 7.30 -3.46
CA PHE A 63 -15.53 7.05 -4.24
C PHE A 63 -16.10 5.66 -4.00
N LEU A 64 -15.26 4.62 -3.95
CA LEU A 64 -15.68 3.27 -3.57
C LEU A 64 -16.21 3.26 -2.13
N LEU A 65 -15.54 3.92 -1.19
CA LEU A 65 -16.03 3.99 0.19
C LEU A 65 -17.41 4.66 0.27
N LEU A 66 -17.65 5.69 -0.54
CA LEU A 66 -18.95 6.36 -0.66
C LEU A 66 -20.01 5.48 -1.34
N LEU A 67 -19.65 4.70 -2.36
CA LEU A 67 -20.58 3.80 -3.03
C LEU A 67 -20.94 2.57 -2.20
N PHE A 68 -19.97 2.00 -1.49
CA PHE A 68 -20.12 0.75 -0.74
C PHE A 68 -20.45 0.98 0.75
N SER A 69 -20.28 2.20 1.27
CA SER A 69 -20.66 2.57 2.65
C SER A 69 -21.01 4.06 2.82
N PRO A 70 -22.03 4.58 2.11
CA PRO A 70 -22.41 6.00 2.18
C PRO A 70 -22.80 6.43 3.61
N PHE A 71 -23.38 5.51 4.38
CA PHE A 71 -23.91 5.78 5.72
C PHE A 71 -22.82 6.08 6.76
N LYS A 72 -21.64 5.44 6.65
CA LYS A 72 -20.53 5.72 7.57
C LYS A 72 -19.90 7.07 7.29
N TYR A 73 -19.75 7.46 6.02
CA TYR A 73 -19.12 8.72 5.64
C TYR A 73 -19.93 9.94 6.12
N GLU A 74 -21.26 9.93 5.89
CA GLU A 74 -22.17 10.96 6.41
C GLU A 74 -22.12 11.04 7.94
N GLN A 75 -22.07 9.91 8.64
CA GLN A 75 -21.95 9.89 10.10
C GLN A 75 -20.61 10.47 10.59
N PHE A 76 -19.49 10.18 9.90
CA PHE A 76 -18.17 10.77 10.24
C PHE A 76 -18.09 12.28 9.96
N LEU A 77 -18.75 12.76 8.90
CA LEU A 77 -18.95 14.19 8.61
C LEU A 77 -19.78 14.87 9.70
N HIS A 78 -20.88 14.23 10.11
CA HIS A 78 -21.78 14.78 11.13
C HIS A 78 -21.18 14.73 12.55
N GLU A 79 -20.31 13.76 12.83
CA GLU A 79 -19.58 13.64 14.10
C GLU A 79 -18.31 14.51 14.18
N GLY A 80 -17.92 15.21 13.11
CA GLY A 80 -16.72 16.06 13.10
C GLY A 80 -15.40 15.31 13.35
N LYS A 81 -15.41 13.97 13.16
CA LYS A 81 -14.26 13.07 13.40
C LYS A 81 -13.45 12.79 12.15
N LEU A 82 -13.75 13.47 11.05
CA LEU A 82 -12.93 13.44 9.86
C LEU A 82 -11.73 14.34 10.16
N LEU A 83 -10.63 13.73 10.60
CA LEU A 83 -9.38 14.44 10.86
C LEU A 83 -9.01 15.21 9.59
N GLU A 84 -9.08 16.53 9.64
CA GLU A 84 -8.55 17.35 8.56
C GLU A 84 -7.04 17.05 8.49
N VAL A 85 -6.62 16.53 7.34
CA VAL A 85 -5.25 16.10 7.08
C VAL A 85 -4.35 17.32 7.15
N GLY A 86 -3.80 17.58 8.33
CA GLY A 86 -2.98 18.75 8.64
C GLY A 86 -2.79 18.89 10.15
N GLU A 87 -3.62 19.70 10.79
CA GLU A 87 -3.38 20.17 12.18
C GLU A 87 -3.59 19.08 13.24
N ASP A 88 -4.57 18.19 13.07
CA ASP A 88 -4.88 17.16 14.07
C ASP A 88 -3.87 16.00 14.04
N LEU A 89 -3.23 15.76 12.89
CA LEU A 89 -2.21 14.71 12.74
C LEU A 89 -0.90 15.11 13.45
N ASP A 90 -0.52 16.38 13.34
CA ASP A 90 0.67 16.93 14.00
C ASP A 90 0.49 16.95 15.53
N SER A 91 -0.72 17.28 16.01
CA SER A 91 -1.07 17.22 17.44
C SER A 91 -1.03 15.79 18.01
N ALA A 92 -1.50 14.80 17.24
CA ALA A 92 -1.41 13.40 17.63
C ALA A 92 0.03 12.87 17.63
N PHE A 93 0.85 13.31 16.66
CA PHE A 93 2.27 12.98 16.60
C PHE A 93 3.04 13.54 17.81
N ASP A 94 2.81 14.81 18.16
CA ASP A 94 3.43 15.43 19.35
C ASP A 94 3.00 14.73 20.65
N SER A 95 1.72 14.34 20.75
CA SER A 95 1.19 13.59 21.89
C SER A 95 1.82 12.20 22.02
N ILE A 96 2.09 11.48 20.92
CA ILE A 96 2.72 10.15 20.95
C ILE A 96 4.24 10.28 21.17
N SER A 97 4.89 11.30 20.58
CA SER A 97 6.31 11.61 20.80
C SER A 97 6.62 11.96 22.26
N ALA A 98 5.66 12.55 22.99
CA ALA A 98 5.79 12.80 24.43
C ALA A 98 5.96 11.52 25.27
N PHE A 99 5.43 10.38 24.82
CA PHE A 99 5.59 9.08 25.49
C PHE A 99 6.85 8.29 25.06
N SER A 100 7.51 8.70 23.97
CA SER A 100 8.71 8.02 23.46
C SER A 100 9.95 8.22 24.34
N SER A 101 9.95 9.22 25.22
CA SER A 101 11.09 9.55 26.08
C SER A 101 11.33 8.58 27.26
N LYS A 102 10.41 7.65 27.54
CA LYS A 102 10.62 6.58 28.54
C LYS A 102 10.84 5.24 27.86
N LYS A 103 12.11 4.97 27.58
CA LYS A 103 12.64 3.62 27.36
C LYS A 103 12.50 2.81 28.65
N ASP A 104 11.32 2.25 28.89
CA ASP A 104 11.06 1.12 29.80
C ASP A 104 9.57 0.79 29.76
N ASN A 105 9.15 -0.08 28.84
CA ASN A 105 7.89 -0.83 28.91
C ASN A 105 7.78 -1.89 27.79
N GLN A 106 8.85 -2.66 27.56
CA GLN A 106 8.84 -3.81 26.63
C GLN A 106 8.25 -5.10 27.24
N GLU A 107 7.38 -5.03 28.25
CA GLU A 107 6.95 -6.25 28.96
C GLU A 107 5.43 -6.42 29.19
N ALA A 108 4.57 -5.64 28.52
CA ALA A 108 3.12 -5.66 28.80
C ALA A 108 2.19 -6.01 27.62
N VAL A 109 2.67 -6.68 26.56
CA VAL A 109 1.81 -7.01 25.38
C VAL A 109 1.89 -8.48 24.92
N PHE A 110 2.60 -9.38 25.63
CA PHE A 110 2.44 -10.82 25.42
C PHE A 110 1.51 -11.42 26.48
N GLY A 111 0.23 -11.01 26.40
CA GLY A 111 -0.85 -11.71 27.09
C GLY A 111 -1.14 -13.05 26.40
N ALA A 112 -0.73 -14.14 27.06
CA ALA A 112 -1.19 -15.52 26.91
C ALA A 112 -1.64 -15.97 25.50
N GLU A 113 -0.70 -16.49 24.70
CA GLU A 113 -1.02 -17.40 23.60
C GLU A 113 -1.55 -18.74 24.15
N GLU A 114 -2.88 -18.93 24.22
CA GLU A 114 -3.47 -20.26 24.32
C GLU A 114 -3.29 -21.01 22.99
N ARG A 115 -2.44 -22.03 23.01
CA ARG A 115 -2.19 -22.91 21.85
C ARG A 115 -3.39 -23.84 21.62
N LEU A 116 -4.00 -23.74 20.44
CA LEU A 116 -5.02 -24.65 19.89
C LEU A 116 -4.45 -26.04 19.57
N ILE A 117 -4.03 -26.83 20.57
CA ILE A 117 -3.59 -28.23 20.36
C ILE A 117 -4.23 -29.28 21.28
N ASP A 118 -5.21 -28.93 22.12
CA ASP A 118 -5.94 -29.93 22.92
C ASP A 118 -7.45 -29.92 22.64
N ILE A 119 -7.83 -30.33 21.42
CA ILE A 119 -9.17 -30.86 21.15
C ILE A 119 -9.02 -32.36 20.95
N ARG A 120 -9.49 -33.16 21.91
CA ARG A 120 -9.63 -34.61 21.81
C ARG A 120 -11.09 -35.01 21.94
#